data_AF-A0A1B2R477-F1
#
_entry.id   AF-A0A1B2R477-F1
#
_cell.length_a   1.000
_cell.length_b   1.000
_cell.length_c   1.000
_cell.angle_alpha   90.00
_cell.angle_beta   90.00
_cell.angle_gamma   90.00
#
_symmetry.space_group_name_H-M   'P 1'
#
loop_
_entity.id
_entity.type
_entity.pdbx_description
1 polymer ?
#
loop_
_entity_poly.entity_id
_entity_poly.type
_entity_poly.pdbx_seq_one_letter_code
_entity_poly.pdbx_strand_id
1 'polypeptide(L)'
;MRRNIEILKSILSFMQDHEQPTQCCKDIENGAGKALGHSWPEVRLHLALLRDMGLVAECASPAEYRLTSAGYDVIESPDPVERLRQWTRLPSQPDSAIAHAYGESRHPLPPALHSSRAVS
;
A
#
# COMPACT_ATOMS: atom_id res chain seq x y z
N MET A 1 0.38 -20.67 2.40
CA MET A 1 -0.22 -19.53 1.66
C MET A 1 -1.45 -18.91 2.34
N ARG A 2 -2.46 -19.66 2.83
CA ARG A 2 -3.65 -19.06 3.49
C ARG A 2 -3.31 -18.11 4.65
N ARG A 3 -2.39 -18.50 5.54
CA ARG A 3 -1.97 -17.71 6.72
C ARG A 3 -1.45 -16.31 6.37
N ASN A 4 -0.74 -16.17 5.24
CA ASN A 4 -0.17 -14.87 4.83
C ASN A 4 -1.25 -13.90 4.36
N ILE A 5 -2.29 -14.39 3.69
CA ILE A 5 -3.38 -13.53 3.17
C ILE A 5 -4.25 -13.01 4.32
N GLU A 6 -4.51 -13.83 5.33
CA GLU A 6 -5.25 -13.38 6.51
C GLU A 6 -4.51 -12.27 7.27
N ILE A 7 -3.18 -12.34 7.37
CA ILE A 7 -2.38 -11.27 7.96
C ILE A 7 -2.50 -9.98 7.14
N LEU A 8 -2.37 -10.06 5.81
CA LEU A 8 -2.51 -8.90 4.92
C LEU A 8 -3.89 -8.24 5.09
N LYS A 9 -4.96 -9.03 5.03
CA LYS A 9 -6.34 -8.55 5.25
C LYS A 9 -6.47 -7.86 6.61
N SER A 10 -5.91 -8.48 7.65
CA SER A 10 -6.08 -7.98 9.01
C SER A 10 -5.30 -6.68 9.26
N ILE A 11 -4.12 -6.52 8.66
CA ILE A 11 -3.39 -5.24 8.68
C ILE A 11 -4.22 -4.16 7.97
N LEU A 12 -4.78 -4.46 6.80
CA LEU A 12 -5.63 -3.51 6.07
C LEU A 12 -6.88 -3.12 6.86
N SER A 13 -7.55 -4.09 7.49
CA SER A 13 -8.71 -3.85 8.37
C SER A 13 -8.33 -2.97 9.56
N PHE A 14 -7.21 -3.27 10.22
CA PHE A 14 -6.73 -2.49 11.35
C PHE A 14 -6.44 -1.03 10.97
N MET A 15 -5.88 -0.80 9.79
CA MET A 15 -5.63 0.54 9.28
C MET A 15 -6.92 1.26 8.85
N GLN A 16 -7.91 0.53 8.33
CA GLN A 16 -9.21 1.08 7.92
C GLN A 16 -10.01 1.61 9.12
N ASP A 17 -9.97 0.89 10.24
CA ASP A 17 -10.69 1.24 11.46
C ASP A 17 -10.03 2.41 12.23
N HIS A 18 -8.90 2.94 11.75
CA HIS A 18 -8.20 4.02 12.40
C HIS A 18 -8.84 5.39 12.12
N GLU A 19 -9.00 6.21 13.15
CA GLU A 19 -9.61 7.54 13.04
C GLU A 19 -8.79 8.51 12.17
N GLN A 20 -7.46 8.37 12.16
CA GLN A 20 -6.57 9.23 11.37
C GLN A 20 -6.17 8.55 10.05
N PRO A 21 -6.03 9.32 8.95
CA PRO A 21 -5.71 8.77 7.64
C PRO A 21 -4.28 8.20 7.56
N THR A 22 -3.39 8.61 8.45
CA THR A 22 -2.05 8.04 8.61
C THR A 22 -1.91 7.35 9.95
N GLN A 23 -1.08 6.33 9.99
CA GLN A 23 -0.80 5.53 11.18
C GLN A 23 0.68 5.24 11.26
N CYS A 24 1.28 5.40 12.43
CA CYS A 24 2.71 5.10 12.57
C CYS A 24 2.95 3.58 12.52
N CYS A 25 4.12 3.19 11.99
CA CYS A 25 4.52 1.78 11.90
C CYS A 25 4.36 1.06 13.24
N LYS A 26 4.79 1.70 14.33
CA LYS A 26 4.75 1.14 15.68
C LYS A 26 3.34 0.84 16.17
N ASP A 27 2.36 1.66 15.80
CA ASP A 27 0.98 1.45 16.20
C ASP A 27 0.34 0.31 15.40
N ILE A 28 0.63 0.22 14.10
CA ILE A 28 0.21 -0.92 13.26
C ILE A 28 0.78 -2.22 13.82
N GLU A 29 2.08 -2.23 14.10
CA GLU A 29 2.82 -3.37 14.61
C GLU A 29 2.27 -3.88 15.95
N ASN A 30 2.02 -2.96 16.89
CA ASN A 30 1.48 -3.31 18.19
C ASN A 30 0.00 -3.66 18.14
N GLY A 31 -0.79 -2.93 17.35
CA GLY A 31 -2.22 -3.10 17.25
C GLY A 31 -2.61 -4.36 16.49
N ALA A 32 -2.17 -4.48 15.22
CA ALA A 32 -2.41 -5.67 14.43
C ALA A 32 -1.73 -6.91 15.05
N GLY A 33 -0.50 -6.76 15.59
CA GLY A 33 0.20 -7.85 16.27
C GLY A 33 -0.56 -8.40 17.49
N LYS A 34 -1.06 -7.52 18.37
CA LYS A 34 -1.82 -7.93 19.57
C LYS A 34 -3.20 -8.47 19.24
N ALA A 35 -3.92 -7.86 18.29
CA ALA A 35 -5.27 -8.28 17.94
C ALA A 35 -5.31 -9.69 17.31
N LEU A 36 -4.22 -10.12 16.68
CA LEU A 36 -4.17 -11.32 15.84
C LEU A 36 -3.21 -12.40 16.35
N GLY A 37 -2.45 -12.11 17.41
CA GLY A 37 -1.42 -13.02 17.93
C GLY A 37 -0.22 -13.18 16.99
N HIS A 38 0.03 -12.22 16.11
CA HIS A 38 1.18 -12.20 15.22
C HIS A 38 2.38 -11.53 15.87
N SER A 39 3.57 -12.04 15.56
CA SER A 39 4.79 -11.42 16.04
C SER A 39 5.03 -10.09 15.32
N TRP A 40 5.66 -9.14 16.01
CA TRP A 40 6.01 -7.86 15.42
C TRP A 40 6.78 -7.98 14.08
N PRO A 41 7.81 -8.84 13.94
CA PRO A 41 8.52 -9.03 12.67
C PRO A 41 7.62 -9.54 11.54
N GLU A 42 6.64 -10.38 11.86
CA GLU A 42 5.68 -10.91 10.89
C GLU A 42 4.78 -9.78 10.35
N VAL A 43 4.28 -8.90 11.23
CA VAL A 43 3.48 -7.73 10.81
C VAL A 43 4.29 -6.79 9.93
N ARG A 44 5.55 -6.50 10.29
CA ARG A 44 6.44 -5.64 9.46
C ARG A 44 6.66 -6.20 8.06
N LEU A 45 6.94 -7.49 7.95
CA LEU A 45 7.14 -8.14 6.66
C LEU A 45 5.90 -8.00 5.78
N HIS A 46 4.71 -8.25 6.35
CA HIS A 46 3.46 -8.16 5.61
C HIS A 46 3.09 -6.71 5.29
N LEU A 47 3.41 -5.75 6.15
CA LEU A 47 3.24 -4.32 5.87
C LEU A 47 4.13 -3.87 4.70
N ALA A 48 5.39 -4.33 4.65
CA ALA A 48 6.27 -4.07 3.52
C ALA A 48 5.71 -4.67 2.21
N LEU A 49 5.16 -5.89 2.25
CA LEU A 49 4.49 -6.49 1.10
C LEU A 49 3.27 -5.68 0.64
N LEU A 50 2.45 -5.18 1.56
CA LEU A 50 1.30 -4.31 1.24
C LEU A 50 1.74 -3.01 0.57
N ARG A 51 2.88 -2.44 1.00
CA ARG A 51 3.50 -1.29 0.37
C ARG A 51 3.99 -1.60 -1.05
N ASP A 52 4.67 -2.72 -1.22
CA ASP A 52 5.18 -3.12 -2.54
C ASP A 52 4.06 -3.46 -3.52
N MET A 53 2.91 -3.95 -3.03
CA MET A 53 1.68 -4.12 -3.82
C MET A 53 0.94 -2.79 -4.08
N GLY A 54 1.36 -1.67 -3.50
CA GLY A 54 0.69 -0.38 -3.65
C GLY A 54 -0.65 -0.26 -2.92
N LEU A 55 -0.95 -1.17 -2.00
CA LEU A 55 -2.17 -1.12 -1.17
C LEU A 55 -2.01 -0.18 0.03
N VAL A 56 -0.77 0.07 0.42
CA VAL A 56 -0.39 0.99 1.49
C VAL A 56 0.72 1.91 0.98
N ALA A 57 0.71 3.17 1.39
CA ALA A 57 1.75 4.15 1.04
C ALA A 57 2.41 4.72 2.30
N GLU A 58 3.74 4.86 2.26
CA GLU A 58 4.51 5.58 3.26
C GLU A 58 4.45 7.09 2.98
N CYS A 59 4.06 7.90 3.96
CA CYS A 59 3.73 9.32 3.76
C CYS A 59 4.80 10.29 4.26
N ALA A 60 5.39 10.00 5.42
CA ALA A 60 6.36 10.87 6.06
C ALA A 60 7.34 10.08 6.91
N SER A 61 8.54 10.63 7.09
CA SER A 61 9.46 10.18 8.12
C SER A 61 9.12 10.90 9.44
N PRO A 62 8.87 10.18 10.54
CA PRO A 62 9.13 8.75 10.75
C PRO A 62 8.00 7.83 10.26
N ALA A 63 8.33 6.83 9.43
CA ALA A 63 7.53 5.69 8.94
C ALA A 63 6.01 5.72 9.27
N GLU A 64 5.30 6.69 8.72
CA GLU A 64 3.84 6.76 8.74
C GLU A 64 3.26 6.15 7.47
N TYR A 65 2.23 5.33 7.62
CA TYR A 65 1.57 4.61 6.54
C TYR A 65 0.12 5.05 6.42
N ARG A 66 -0.39 5.05 5.18
CA ARG A 66 -1.83 5.21 4.89
C ARG A 66 -2.30 4.14 3.92
N LEU A 67 -3.59 3.81 3.98
CA LEU A 67 -4.23 3.05 2.91
C LEU A 67 -4.26 3.87 1.62
N THR A 68 -3.98 3.21 0.49
CA THR A 68 -4.21 3.79 -0.84
C THR A 68 -5.66 3.54 -1.26
N SER A 69 -6.10 4.17 -2.35
CA SER A 69 -7.41 3.85 -2.94
C SER A 69 -7.54 2.36 -3.27
N ALA A 70 -6.48 1.75 -3.81
CA ALA A 70 -6.46 0.31 -4.08
C ALA A 70 -6.55 -0.53 -2.78
N GLY A 71 -5.97 -0.06 -1.67
CA GLY A 71 -6.10 -0.69 -0.37
C GLY A 71 -7.55 -0.71 0.13
N TYR A 72 -8.26 0.42 0.01
CA TYR A 72 -9.68 0.52 0.32
C TYR A 72 -10.54 -0.39 -0.58
N ASP A 73 -10.30 -0.36 -1.90
CA ASP A 73 -11.03 -1.21 -2.86
C ASP A 73 -10.88 -2.72 -2.57
N VAL A 74 -9.76 -3.13 -1.98
CA VAL A 74 -9.51 -4.51 -1.60
C VAL A 74 -10.21 -4.87 -0.30
N ILE A 75 -10.10 -4.04 0.74
CA ILE A 75 -10.66 -4.36 2.06
C ILE A 75 -12.18 -4.21 2.12
N GLU A 76 -12.76 -3.31 1.33
CA GLU A 76 -14.20 -3.08 1.22
C GLU A 76 -14.90 -4.04 0.23
N SER A 77 -14.12 -4.86 -0.47
CA SER A 77 -14.66 -5.90 -1.35
C SER A 77 -15.52 -6.90 -0.57
N PRO A 78 -16.58 -7.46 -1.17
CA PRO A 78 -17.33 -8.58 -0.59
C PRO A 78 -16.47 -9.80 -0.26
N ASP A 79 -15.35 -9.96 -0.99
CA ASP A 79 -14.34 -10.99 -0.72
C ASP A 79 -12.92 -10.38 -0.79
N PRO A 80 -12.41 -9.85 0.34
CA PRO A 80 -11.06 -9.27 0.41
C PRO A 80 -9.95 -10.30 0.22
N VAL A 81 -10.19 -11.56 0.60
CA VAL A 81 -9.21 -12.64 0.53
C VAL A 81 -8.94 -13.01 -0.92
N GLU A 82 -9.98 -13.13 -1.74
CA GLU A 82 -9.81 -13.40 -3.17
C GLU A 82 -9.23 -12.19 -3.92
N ARG A 83 -9.57 -10.95 -3.53
CA ARG A 83 -8.93 -9.75 -4.09
C ARG A 83 -7.43 -9.71 -3.79
N LEU A 84 -7.03 -9.97 -2.54
CA LEU A 84 -5.62 -10.07 -2.17
C LEU A 84 -4.90 -11.19 -2.94
N ARG A 85 -5.56 -12.33 -3.20
CA ARG A 85 -4.98 -13.39 -4.03
C ARG A 85 -4.70 -12.91 -5.45
N GLN A 86 -5.58 -12.12 -6.05
CA GLN A 86 -5.36 -11.53 -7.37
C GLN A 86 -4.11 -10.64 -7.35
N TRP A 87 -3.96 -9.79 -6.34
CA TRP A 87 -2.78 -8.94 -6.16
C TRP A 87 -1.48 -9.74 -6.01
N THR A 88 -1.50 -10.87 -5.28
CA THR A 88 -0.31 -11.75 -5.15
C THR A 88 0.03 -12.55 -6.41
N ARG A 89 -0.91 -12.66 -7.38
CA ARG A 89 -0.72 -13.41 -8.64
C ARG A 89 -0.30 -12.53 -9.79
N LEU A 90 -0.53 -11.21 -9.70
CA LEU A 90 0.03 -10.29 -10.66
C LEU A 90 1.56 -10.44 -10.58
N PRO A 91 2.25 -10.70 -11.71
CA PRO A 91 3.70 -10.65 -11.69
C PRO A 91 4.05 -9.25 -11.18
N SER A 92 4.84 -9.19 -10.11
CA SER A 92 5.50 -7.99 -9.62
C SER A 92 6.50 -7.54 -10.69
N GLN A 93 6.00 -7.14 -11.85
CA GLN A 93 6.77 -6.34 -12.79
C GLN A 93 7.03 -5.01 -12.09
N PRO A 94 8.30 -4.60 -11.99
CA PRO A 94 8.64 -3.26 -11.55
C PRO A 94 8.38 -2.28 -12.71
N ASP A 95 7.17 -2.28 -13.26
CA ASP A 95 6.81 -1.37 -14.32
C ASP A 95 6.12 -0.16 -13.72
N SER A 96 6.94 0.86 -13.53
CA SER A 96 6.56 2.28 -13.52
C SER A 96 5.61 2.67 -14.68
N ALA A 97 5.29 1.76 -15.61
CA ALA A 97 4.38 1.97 -16.72
C ALA A 97 2.89 2.03 -16.33
N ILE A 98 2.42 1.39 -15.25
CA ILE A 98 0.99 1.48 -14.86
C ILE A 98 0.67 2.81 -14.16
N ALA A 99 1.66 3.45 -13.53
CA ALA A 99 1.53 4.82 -13.04
C ALA A 99 1.35 5.85 -14.18
N HIS A 100 1.76 5.52 -15.41
CA HIS A 100 1.52 6.37 -16.58
C HIS A 100 0.11 6.25 -17.18
N ALA A 101 -0.65 5.19 -16.86
CA ALA A 101 -2.02 5.04 -17.36
C ALA A 101 -3.04 5.93 -16.62
N TYR A 102 -2.73 6.38 -15.39
CA TYR A 102 -3.48 7.45 -14.73
C TYR A 102 -3.20 8.85 -15.32
N GLY A 103 -2.34 8.93 -16.35
CA GLY A 103 -2.08 10.15 -17.13
C GLY A 103 -3.21 10.53 -18.11
N GLU A 104 -4.25 9.70 -18.28
CA GLU A 104 -5.38 10.00 -19.17
C GLU A 104 -6.57 10.67 -18.47
N SER A 105 -6.55 10.81 -17.13
CA SER A 105 -7.51 11.66 -16.41
C SER A 105 -7.15 13.14 -16.55
N ARG A 106 -7.63 13.73 -17.66
CA ARG A 106 -7.89 15.16 -17.98
C ARG A 106 -7.60 16.23 -16.90
N HIS A 107 -6.35 16.35 -16.46
CA HIS A 107 -5.87 17.56 -15.78
C HIS A 107 -4.59 17.98 -16.48
N PRO A 108 -4.48 19.23 -16.98
CA PRO A 108 -3.26 19.67 -17.64
C PRO A 108 -2.13 19.67 -16.62
N LEU A 109 -1.20 18.73 -16.77
CA LEU A 109 0.06 18.76 -16.05
C LEU A 109 0.81 20.04 -16.46
N PRO A 110 1.44 20.76 -15.51
CA PRO A 110 2.22 21.94 -15.83
C PRO A 110 3.38 21.56 -16.77
N PRO A 111 3.73 22.42 -17.75
CA PRO A 111 4.73 22.08 -18.76
C PRO A 111 6.07 21.80 -18.09
N ALA A 112 6.63 20.61 -18.36
CA ALA A 112 7.96 20.24 -17.94
C ALA A 112 8.96 21.21 -18.57
N LEU A 113 9.64 22.01 -17.75
CA LEU A 113 10.75 22.85 -18.18
C LEU A 113 11.85 21.94 -18.70
N HIS A 114 11.99 21.89 -20.03
CA HIS A 114 13.10 21.23 -20.71
C HIS A 114 14.42 21.79 -20.16
N SER A 115 15.13 20.95 -19.40
CA SER A 115 16.52 21.19 -19.01
C SER A 115 17.37 21.25 -20.28
N SER A 116 17.64 22.46 -20.75
CA SER A 116 18.60 22.72 -21.82
C SER A 116 20.00 22.65 -21.23
N ARG A 117 20.69 21.55 -21.48
CA ARG A 117 22.11 21.37 -21.24
C ARG A 117 22.87 22.40 -22.08
N ALA A 118 23.33 23.47 -21.46
CA ALA A 118 24.29 24.39 -22.05
C ALA A 118 25.60 23.63 -22.32
N VAL A 119 25.96 23.50 -23.60
CA VAL A 119 27.30 23.09 -24.02
C VAL A 119 28.01 24.39 -24.42
N SER A 120 28.99 24.79 -23.62
CA SER A 120 30.01 25.77 -23.99
C SER A 120 31.20 25.06 -24.63
#